data_AF-A0AA43Q300-F1
#
_entry.id   AF-A0AA43Q300-F1
#
_cell.length_a   1.000
_cell.length_b   1.000
_cell.length_c   1.000
_cell.angle_alpha   90.00
_cell.angle_beta   90.00
_cell.angle_gamma   90.00
#
_symmetry.space_group_name_H-M   'P 1'
#
loop_
_entity.id
_entity.type
_entity.pdbx_description
1 polymer ?
#
loop_
_entity_poly.entity_id
_entity_poly.type
_entity_poly.pdbx_seq_one_letter_code
_entity_poly.pdbx_strand_id
1 'polypeptide(L)'
;MSVDFNRLKHFSMTYVFTDGEDIACEYEQTEQGPVVAPDGNSISFSLRNIDPNEDKACYSVVLVKEGDDEFYIKSDYFDDAAEPYPLDVEISDDDVKFILEGEDEDMYLYGFFE
;
A
#
# COMPACT_ATOMS: atom_id res chain seq x y z
N MET A 1 11.56 -1.62 -15.22
CA MET A 1 10.41 -0.77 -15.60
C MET A 1 10.13 0.09 -14.41
N SER A 2 9.80 1.37 -14.57
CA SER A 2 9.50 2.24 -13.43
C SER A 2 8.00 2.32 -13.19
N VAL A 3 7.59 2.36 -11.92
CA VAL A 3 6.18 2.57 -11.55
C VAL A 3 5.76 3.99 -11.91
N ASP A 4 4.62 4.11 -12.60
CA ASP A 4 3.92 5.37 -12.88
C ASP A 4 2.62 5.40 -12.08
N PHE A 5 2.61 6.22 -11.02
CA PHE A 5 1.45 6.37 -10.15
C PHE A 5 0.19 6.85 -10.86
N ASN A 6 0.29 7.53 -12.02
CA ASN A 6 -0.90 7.96 -12.76
C ASN A 6 -1.70 6.78 -13.35
N ARG A 7 -1.07 5.62 -13.48
CA ARG A 7 -1.69 4.41 -14.00
C ARG A 7 -2.34 3.55 -12.91
N LEU A 8 -2.06 3.82 -11.65
CA LEU A 8 -2.65 3.10 -10.52
C LEU A 8 -4.00 3.71 -10.18
N LYS A 9 -5.08 2.95 -10.36
CA LYS A 9 -6.46 3.44 -10.14
C LYS A 9 -7.11 2.89 -8.88
N HIS A 10 -6.61 1.78 -8.39
CA HIS A 10 -7.18 1.06 -7.26
C HIS A 10 -6.10 0.37 -6.45
N PHE A 11 -6.36 0.23 -5.15
CA PHE A 11 -5.44 -0.40 -4.20
C PHE A 11 -6.15 -1.41 -3.30
N SER A 12 -5.46 -2.50 -3.00
CA SER A 12 -5.82 -3.44 -1.94
C SER A 12 -4.59 -3.80 -1.13
N MET A 13 -4.77 -4.19 0.12
CA MET A 13 -3.66 -4.54 1.01
C MET A 13 -4.01 -5.77 1.84
N THR A 14 -3.01 -6.61 2.05
CA THR A 14 -3.13 -7.83 2.84
C THR A 14 -1.94 -7.91 3.79
N TYR A 15 -2.20 -8.17 5.07
CA TYR A 15 -1.16 -8.63 5.99
C TYR A 15 -1.17 -10.14 6.05
N VAL A 16 0.01 -10.74 6.00
CA VAL A 16 0.20 -12.19 6.01
C VAL A 16 1.17 -12.55 7.14
N PHE A 17 0.78 -13.50 7.99
CA PHE A 17 1.66 -14.01 9.04
C PHE A 17 2.86 -14.73 8.43
N THR A 18 4.06 -14.40 8.89
CA THR A 18 5.29 -15.04 8.40
C THR A 18 5.38 -16.50 8.86
N ASP A 19 4.80 -16.85 10.02
CA ASP A 19 4.67 -18.23 10.51
C ASP A 19 3.38 -18.88 9.96
N GLY A 20 3.45 -19.38 8.72
CA GLY A 20 2.38 -20.18 8.12
C GLY A 20 1.70 -19.58 6.90
N GLU A 21 2.03 -18.34 6.53
CA GLU A 21 1.48 -17.61 5.36
C GLU A 21 -0.05 -17.46 5.39
N ASP A 22 -0.66 -17.54 6.59
CA ASP A 22 -2.08 -17.29 6.78
C ASP A 22 -2.36 -15.78 6.72
N ILE A 23 -3.51 -15.42 6.12
CA ILE A 23 -3.96 -14.03 6.03
C ILE A 23 -4.33 -13.54 7.44
N ALA A 24 -3.64 -12.50 7.90
CA ALA A 24 -3.92 -11.84 9.17
C ALA A 24 -5.11 -10.89 9.03
N CYS A 25 -5.04 -9.99 8.04
CA CYS A 25 -6.12 -9.05 7.74
C CYS A 25 -6.05 -8.52 6.30
N GLU A 26 -7.19 -8.03 5.81
CA GLU A 26 -7.35 -7.55 4.44
C GLU A 26 -8.02 -6.18 4.42
N TYR A 27 -7.57 -5.33 3.50
CA TYR A 27 -8.02 -3.96 3.36
C TYR A 27 -8.25 -3.60 1.90
N GLU A 28 -9.26 -2.77 1.67
CA GLU A 28 -9.62 -2.29 0.34
C GLU A 28 -9.62 -0.76 0.30
N GLN A 29 -9.22 -0.18 -0.84
CA GLN A 29 -9.41 1.23 -1.08
C GLN A 29 -10.87 1.63 -0.88
N THR A 30 -11.08 2.72 -0.17
CA THR A 30 -12.40 3.34 -0.04
C THR A 30 -12.91 3.89 -1.39
N GLU A 31 -14.17 4.34 -1.45
CA GLU A 31 -14.77 4.87 -2.69
C GLU A 31 -14.04 6.09 -3.28
N GLN A 32 -13.15 6.73 -2.51
CA GLN A 32 -12.31 7.81 -3.01
C GLN A 32 -11.14 7.23 -3.81
N GLY A 33 -11.06 7.59 -5.09
CA GLY A 33 -9.94 7.23 -5.95
C GLY A 33 -8.62 7.82 -5.45
N PRO A 34 -7.48 7.22 -5.83
CA PRO A 34 -6.19 7.67 -5.38
C PRO A 34 -5.82 9.02 -6.01
N VAL A 35 -5.09 9.85 -5.27
CA VAL A 35 -4.70 11.20 -5.66
C VAL A 35 -3.19 11.25 -5.84
N VAL A 36 -2.75 11.52 -7.08
CA VAL A 36 -1.33 11.69 -7.42
C VAL A 36 -0.92 13.14 -7.22
N ALA A 37 0.21 13.36 -6.55
CA ALA A 37 0.78 14.69 -6.38
C ALA A 37 1.22 15.30 -7.73
N PRO A 38 1.29 16.63 -7.87
CA PRO A 38 1.63 17.29 -9.14
C PRO A 38 3.01 16.93 -9.70
N ASP A 39 3.95 16.51 -8.85
CA ASP A 39 5.28 16.06 -9.24
C ASP A 39 5.31 14.60 -9.74
N GLY A 40 4.20 13.85 -9.57
CA GLY A 40 4.10 12.43 -9.92
C GLY A 40 4.84 11.49 -8.98
N ASN A 41 5.44 12.01 -7.89
CA ASN A 41 6.33 11.26 -7.01
C ASN A 41 5.62 10.74 -5.75
N SER A 42 4.36 11.10 -5.55
CA SER A 42 3.56 10.51 -4.48
C SER A 42 2.11 10.29 -4.89
N ILE A 43 1.49 9.29 -4.27
CA ILE A 43 0.09 8.92 -4.45
C ILE A 43 -0.52 8.68 -3.07
N SER A 44 -1.72 9.22 -2.86
CA SER A 44 -2.43 9.17 -1.58
C SER A 44 -3.81 8.58 -1.75
N PHE A 45 -4.19 7.69 -0.83
CA PHE A 45 -5.49 7.02 -0.82
C PHE A 45 -5.85 6.62 0.60
N SER A 46 -7.04 6.03 0.78
CA SER A 46 -7.46 5.51 2.07
C SER A 46 -7.90 4.07 1.95
N LEU A 47 -7.46 3.24 2.90
CA LEU A 47 -7.78 1.83 3.01
C LEU A 47 -8.75 1.61 4.18
N ARG A 48 -9.60 0.59 4.06
CA ARG A 48 -10.48 0.14 5.16
C ARG A 48 -10.46 -1.38 5.23
N ASN A 49 -10.42 -1.92 6.45
CA ASN A 49 -10.51 -3.35 6.69
C ASN A 49 -11.85 -3.89 6.13
N ILE A 50 -11.80 -5.03 5.43
CA ILE A 50 -12.98 -5.65 4.81
C ILE A 50 -13.66 -6.68 5.71
N ASP A 51 -13.02 -7.15 6.78
CA ASP A 51 -13.62 -8.06 7.74
C ASP A 51 -14.75 -7.32 8.49
N PRO A 52 -16.01 -7.77 8.39
CA PRO A 52 -17.13 -7.13 9.07
C PRO A 52 -17.06 -7.22 10.61
N ASN A 53 -16.21 -8.09 11.16
CA ASN A 53 -16.03 -8.33 12.59
C ASN A 53 -14.88 -7.50 13.19
N GLU A 54 -14.02 -6.92 12.37
CA GLU A 54 -12.92 -6.07 12.81
C GLU A 54 -13.27 -4.58 12.79
N ASP A 55 -12.37 -3.76 13.32
CA ASP A 55 -12.52 -2.31 13.29
C ASP A 55 -12.57 -1.82 11.83
N LYS A 56 -13.53 -0.93 11.55
CA LYS A 56 -13.74 -0.32 10.23
C LYS A 56 -13.01 1.01 10.10
N ALA A 57 -12.00 1.23 10.92
CA ALA A 57 -11.11 2.36 10.82
C ALA A 57 -10.60 2.48 9.37
N CYS A 58 -10.68 3.70 8.85
CA CYS A 58 -10.04 4.05 7.60
C CYS A 58 -8.64 4.57 7.91
N TYR A 59 -7.66 4.07 7.19
CA TYR A 59 -6.28 4.52 7.29
C TYR A 59 -5.91 5.33 6.06
N SER A 60 -5.29 6.49 6.26
CA SER A 60 -4.69 7.26 5.18
C SER A 60 -3.35 6.64 4.82
N VAL A 61 -3.09 6.44 3.53
CA VAL A 61 -1.85 5.89 3.01
C VAL A 61 -1.26 6.87 2.00
N VAL A 62 0.06 7.06 2.06
CA VAL A 62 0.84 7.80 1.08
C VAL A 62 2.00 6.94 0.64
N LEU A 63 2.05 6.61 -0.65
CA LEU A 63 3.24 6.06 -1.29
C LEU A 63 4.09 7.18 -1.85
N VAL A 64 5.39 7.09 -1.66
CA VAL A 64 6.39 8.06 -2.13
C VAL A 64 7.45 7.33 -2.93
N LYS A 65 7.87 7.93 -4.04
CA LYS A 65 8.96 7.47 -4.90
C LYS A 65 10.08 8.50 -4.88
N GLU A 66 11.26 8.14 -4.38
CA GLU A 66 12.44 9.05 -4.32
C GLU A 66 13.54 8.71 -5.34
N GLY A 67 13.33 7.67 -6.17
CA GLY A 67 14.24 7.25 -7.23
C GLY A 67 13.54 6.35 -8.23
N ASP A 68 14.27 5.71 -9.13
CA ASP A 68 13.65 4.76 -10.07
C ASP A 68 13.14 3.50 -9.36
N ASP A 69 13.85 3.06 -8.31
CA ASP A 69 13.60 1.82 -7.56
C ASP A 69 13.49 2.05 -6.03
N GLU A 70 13.34 3.30 -5.57
CA GLU A 70 13.24 3.66 -4.15
C GLU A 70 11.82 4.10 -3.80
N PHE A 71 11.13 3.25 -3.04
CA PHE A 71 9.73 3.44 -2.65
C PHE A 71 9.57 3.43 -1.14
N TYR A 72 8.64 4.26 -0.65
CA TYR A 72 8.33 4.38 0.76
C TYR A 72 6.83 4.48 1.00
N ILE A 73 6.37 4.01 2.15
CA ILE A 73 4.99 4.17 2.62
C ILE A 73 4.95 5.00 3.90
N LYS A 74 3.89 5.81 4.02
CA LYS A 74 3.49 6.50 5.24
C LYS A 74 2.02 6.24 5.47
N SER A 75 1.63 5.98 6.72
CA SER A 75 0.23 5.78 7.07
C SER A 75 -0.05 6.11 8.52
N ASP A 76 -1.25 6.60 8.80
CA ASP A 76 -1.76 6.75 10.17
C ASP A 76 -2.12 5.40 10.85
N TYR A 77 -1.95 4.29 10.13
CA TYR A 77 -1.92 2.95 10.71
C TYR A 77 -0.67 2.71 11.57
N PHE A 78 0.48 3.28 11.19
CA PHE A 78 1.74 3.09 11.90
C PHE A 78 1.85 3.99 13.14
N ASP A 79 2.68 3.57 14.10
CA ASP A 79 2.92 4.32 15.34
C ASP A 79 3.43 5.75 15.08
N ASP A 80 4.29 5.94 14.06
CA ASP A 80 4.67 7.25 13.54
C ASP A 80 4.18 7.42 12.10
N ALA A 81 3.06 8.13 11.96
CA ALA A 81 2.44 8.41 10.67
C ALA A 81 3.30 9.26 9.70
N ALA A 82 4.34 9.94 10.20
CA ALA A 82 5.23 10.77 9.40
C ALA A 82 6.49 10.03 8.94
N GLU A 83 6.85 8.94 9.62
CA GLU A 83 8.03 8.13 9.32
C GLU A 83 7.83 7.35 8.01
N PRO A 84 8.71 7.52 7.00
CA PRO A 84 8.67 6.73 5.78
C PRO A 84 9.28 5.35 6.03
N TYR A 85 8.51 4.31 5.74
CA TYR A 85 8.98 2.92 5.76
C TYR A 85 9.36 2.48 4.35
N PRO A 86 10.56 1.92 4.12
CA PRO A 86 11.00 1.49 2.80
C PRO A 86 10.17 0.30 2.32
N LEU A 87 9.93 0.24 1.01
CA LEU A 87 9.18 -0.83 0.35
C LEU A 87 10.02 -1.52 -0.71
N ASP A 88 9.95 -2.84 -0.74
CA ASP A 88 10.33 -3.62 -1.92
C ASP A 88 9.18 -3.60 -2.93
N VAL A 89 9.52 -3.73 -4.22
CA VAL A 89 8.55 -3.60 -5.31
C VAL A 89 8.70 -4.70 -6.35
N GLU A 90 7.59 -5.38 -6.63
CA GLU A 90 7.46 -6.35 -7.72
C GLU A 90 6.45 -5.80 -8.74
N ILE A 91 6.85 -5.72 -10.01
CA ILE A 91 6.00 -5.16 -11.08
C ILE A 91 5.59 -6.30 -12.02
N SER A 92 4.29 -6.43 -12.25
CA SER A 92 3.68 -7.33 -13.23
C SER A 92 3.11 -6.53 -14.42
N ASP A 93 2.51 -7.21 -15.39
CA ASP A 93 1.82 -6.54 -16.51
C ASP A 93 0.50 -5.88 -16.08
N ASP A 94 -0.14 -6.42 -15.03
CA ASP A 94 -1.50 -6.06 -14.60
C ASP A 94 -1.51 -5.22 -13.30
N ASP A 95 -0.47 -5.36 -12.47
CA ASP A 95 -0.39 -4.74 -11.16
C ASP A 95 1.06 -4.48 -10.70
N VAL A 96 1.18 -3.73 -9.61
CA VAL A 96 2.41 -3.59 -8.83
C VAL A 96 2.14 -4.03 -7.41
N LYS A 97 3.04 -4.84 -6.86
CA LYS A 97 3.04 -5.28 -5.47
C LYS A 97 4.14 -4.55 -4.70
N PHE A 98 3.76 -3.79 -3.69
CA PHE A 98 4.64 -3.18 -2.71
C PHE A 98 4.70 -4.07 -1.47
N ILE A 99 5.90 -4.31 -0.95
CA ILE A 99 6.16 -5.23 0.15
C ILE A 99 6.85 -4.47 1.27
N LEU A 100 6.27 -4.53 2.47
CA LEU A 100 6.93 -4.13 3.72
C LEU A 100 7.14 -5.38 4.56
N GLU A 101 8.40 -5.79 4.72
CA GLU A 101 8.77 -6.91 5.59
C GLU A 101 8.62 -6.49 7.06
N GLY A 102 7.90 -7.29 7.84
CA GLY A 102 7.76 -7.10 9.28
C GLY A 102 8.42 -8.22 10.09
N GLU A 103 8.35 -8.11 11.42
CA GLU A 103 8.89 -9.15 12.31
C GLU A 103 7.99 -10.40 12.33
N ASP A 104 6.68 -10.20 12.47
CA ASP A 104 5.67 -11.27 12.59
C ASP A 104 4.72 -11.35 11.38
N GLU A 105 4.54 -10.24 10.67
CA GLU A 105 3.61 -10.10 9.55
C GLU A 105 4.25 -9.28 8.42
N ASP A 106 4.09 -9.74 7.18
CA ASP A 106 4.43 -8.96 6.01
C ASP A 106 3.20 -8.22 5.50
N MET A 107 3.40 -6.97 5.07
CA MET A 107 2.36 -6.20 4.36
C MET A 107 2.59 -6.31 2.86
N TYR A 108 1.57 -6.76 2.14
CA TYR A 108 1.50 -6.73 0.68
C TYR A 108 0.44 -5.73 0.24
N LEU A 109 0.87 -4.65 -0.41
CA LEU A 109 -0.01 -3.62 -0.97
C LEU A 109 0.02 -3.73 -2.50
N TYR A 110 -1.13 -3.98 -3.10
CA TYR A 110 -1.29 -4.09 -4.54
C TYR A 110 -1.86 -2.80 -5.11
N GLY A 111 -1.25 -2.30 -6.17
CA GLY A 111 -1.78 -1.22 -7.00
C GLY A 111 -2.09 -1.74 -8.40
N PHE A 112 -3.33 -1.58 -8.86
CA PHE A 112 -3.77 -2.14 -10.14
C PHE A 112 -3.70 -1.13 -11.28
N PHE A 113 -3.18 -1.56 -12.44
CA PHE A 113 -3.14 -0.74 -13.65
C PHE A 113 -4.50 -0.77 -14.36
N GLU A 114 -5.10 0.40 -14.62
CA GLU A 114 -6.32 0.54 -15.45
C GLU A 114 -6.21 1.70 -16.46
#